data_AF-A0A4Y2V299-F1
#
_entry.id   AF-A0A4Y2V299-F1
#
_cell.length_a   1.000
_cell.length_b   1.000
_cell.length_c   1.000
_cell.angle_alpha   90.00
_cell.angle_beta   90.00
_cell.angle_gamma   90.00
#
_symmetry.space_group_name_H-M   'P 1'
#
loop_
_entity.id
_entity.type
_entity.pdbx_description
1 polymer ?
#
loop_
_entity_poly.entity_id
_entity_poly.type
_entity_poly.pdbx_seq_one_letter_code
_entity_poly.pdbx_strand_id
1 'polypeptide(L)'
;MDYEDLLHLHVEENAESDRQLYRPVKSKDDISPVGRIEFEKAKNMLSVVSPKSNLSLYDHLGAILRKILRHGIEDAVDKLEDISLSLKDEKRSEETEIIQVKPPNEVLLKFIEDKKRFYKVSFKRLQCYSNFFKKA
;
A
#
# COMPACT_ATOMS: atom_id res chain seq x y z
N MET A 1 10.33 56.40 -9.33
CA MET A 1 9.74 55.08 -9.03
C MET A 1 9.88 54.28 -10.31
N ASP A 2 11.05 53.68 -10.48
CA ASP A 2 11.38 52.88 -11.66
C ASP A 2 10.88 51.44 -11.48
N TYR A 3 10.62 50.75 -12.58
CA TYR A 3 10.16 49.36 -12.60
C TYR A 3 11.11 48.40 -11.86
N GLU A 4 12.40 48.74 -11.80
CA GLU A 4 13.43 47.97 -11.09
C GLU A 4 13.25 47.99 -9.57
N ASP A 5 12.71 49.07 -9.00
CA ASP A 5 12.45 49.16 -7.55
C ASP A 5 11.28 48.27 -7.12
N LEU A 6 10.31 48.00 -8.02
CA LEU A 6 9.16 47.14 -7.74
C LEU A 6 9.50 45.64 -7.81
N LEU A 7 10.52 45.27 -8.59
CA LEU A 7 11.03 43.90 -8.68
C LEU A 7 11.80 43.50 -7.41
N HIS A 8 12.54 44.42 -6.80
CA HIS A 8 13.31 44.11 -5.59
C HIS A 8 12.44 43.84 -4.35
N LEU A 9 11.31 44.54 -4.21
CA LEU A 9 10.36 44.30 -3.12
C LEU A 9 9.73 42.88 -3.17
N HIS A 10 9.47 42.33 -4.37
CA HIS A 10 8.90 40.99 -4.51
C HIS A 10 9.92 39.85 -4.40
N VAL A 11 11.22 40.15 -4.51
CA VAL A 11 12.29 39.17 -4.35
C VAL A 11 12.67 39.00 -2.87
N GLU A 12 12.66 40.08 -2.08
CA GLU A 12 13.03 39.99 -0.66
C GLU A 12 11.93 39.36 0.21
N GLU A 13 10.65 39.67 -0.02
CA GLU A 13 9.55 39.06 0.75
C GLU A 13 9.39 37.55 0.50
N ASN A 14 9.72 37.08 -0.72
CA ASN A 14 9.67 35.65 -1.04
C ASN A 14 10.93 34.89 -0.57
N ALA A 15 12.11 35.53 -0.58
CA ALA A 15 13.34 34.90 -0.13
C ALA A 15 13.38 34.64 1.39
N GLU A 16 12.72 35.46 2.20
CA GLU A 16 12.62 35.23 3.64
C GLU A 16 11.62 34.13 4.02
N SER A 17 10.54 33.98 3.25
CA SER A 17 9.54 32.92 3.44
C SER A 17 10.13 31.53 3.21
N ASP A 18 10.95 31.36 2.17
CA ASP A 18 11.60 30.09 1.85
C ASP A 18 12.78 29.77 2.80
N ARG A 19 13.45 30.78 3.36
CA ARG A 19 14.53 30.60 4.35
C ARG A 19 14.02 30.09 5.70
N GLN A 20 12.75 30.33 6.04
CA GLN A 20 12.16 29.81 7.28
C GLN A 20 11.81 28.32 7.18
N LEU A 21 11.58 27.79 5.98
CA LEU A 21 11.24 26.37 5.77
C LEU A 21 12.45 25.43 5.96
N TYR A 22 13.67 25.94 5.87
CA TYR A 22 14.89 25.15 6.05
C TYR A 22 15.81 25.76 7.11
N ARG A 23 15.43 25.61 8.39
CA ARG A 23 16.43 25.67 9.47
C ARG A 23 17.26 24.38 9.45
N PRO A 24 18.59 24.45 9.30
CA PRO A 24 19.43 23.27 9.42
C PRO A 24 19.32 22.73 10.85
N VAL A 25 18.88 21.46 10.97
CA VAL A 25 18.84 20.74 12.25
C VAL A 25 20.28 20.57 12.74
N LYS A 26 20.66 21.22 13.84
CA LYS A 26 22.04 21.22 14.36
C LYS A 26 22.30 20.05 15.30
N SER A 27 21.26 19.49 15.92
CA SER A 27 21.32 18.36 16.85
C SER A 27 20.07 17.47 16.79
N LYS A 28 20.20 16.17 17.11
CA LYS A 28 19.06 15.25 17.30
C LYS A 28 18.08 15.70 18.40
N ASP A 29 18.52 16.62 19.25
CA ASP A 29 17.74 17.20 20.34
C ASP A 29 17.00 18.49 19.94
N ASP A 30 17.25 19.02 18.74
CA ASP A 30 16.52 20.19 18.20
C ASP A 30 15.13 19.83 17.67
N ILE A 31 14.79 18.54 17.60
CA ILE A 31 13.47 18.09 17.22
C ILE A 31 12.56 18.30 18.44
N SER A 32 11.80 19.38 18.41
CA SER A 32 10.71 19.65 19.35
C SER A 32 9.93 18.37 19.65
N PRO A 33 9.51 18.14 20.91
CA PRO A 33 8.71 16.97 21.26
C PRO A 33 7.47 16.82 20.36
N VAL A 34 6.92 17.93 19.86
CA VAL A 34 5.84 17.95 18.87
C VAL A 34 6.29 17.36 17.53
N GLY A 35 7.46 17.76 17.01
CA GLY A 35 8.02 17.25 15.76
C GLY A 35 8.35 15.75 15.82
N ARG A 36 8.74 15.22 16.99
CA ARG A 36 8.92 13.77 17.17
C ARG A 36 7.60 13.01 17.10
N ILE A 37 6.53 13.56 17.68
CA ILE A 37 5.20 12.97 17.63
C ILE A 37 4.67 12.97 16.19
N GLU A 38 4.83 14.08 15.48
CA GLU A 38 4.43 14.19 14.07
C GLU A 38 5.23 13.25 13.17
N PHE A 39 6.54 13.13 13.41
CA PHE A 39 7.39 12.18 12.70
C PHE A 39 6.93 10.73 12.89
N GLU A 40 6.71 10.28 14.13
CA GLU A 40 6.27 8.91 14.39
C GLU A 40 4.85 8.66 13.83
N LYS A 41 3.96 9.66 13.87
CA LYS A 41 2.65 9.55 13.23
C LYS A 41 2.76 9.40 11.72
N ALA A 42 3.55 10.23 11.06
CA ALA A 42 3.79 10.16 9.62
C ALA A 42 4.43 8.83 9.22
N LYS A 43 5.45 8.39 9.96
CA LYS A 43 6.09 7.10 9.76
C LYS A 43 5.09 5.95 9.87
N ASN A 44 4.26 5.93 10.92
CA ASN A 44 3.25 4.89 11.09
C ASN A 44 2.23 4.87 9.94
N MET A 45 1.83 6.04 9.44
CA MET A 45 0.95 6.14 8.28
C MET A 45 1.60 5.61 6.99
N LEU A 46 2.88 5.92 6.76
CA LEU A 46 3.63 5.48 5.57
C LEU A 46 4.00 4.00 5.63
N SER A 47 4.16 3.45 6.84
CA SER A 47 4.50 2.04 7.08
C SER A 47 3.29 1.08 6.95
N VAL A 48 2.08 1.58 6.69
CA VAL A 48 0.92 0.74 6.44
C VAL A 48 1.13 -0.07 5.16
N VAL A 49 1.02 -1.39 5.28
CA VAL A 49 1.19 -2.32 4.17
C VAL A 49 -0.06 -2.35 3.29
N SER A 50 0.11 -2.13 1.99
CA SER A 50 -0.95 -2.28 1.00
C SER A 50 -1.26 -3.77 0.78
N PRO A 51 -2.53 -4.20 0.88
CA PRO A 51 -2.91 -5.59 0.69
C PRO A 51 -2.75 -6.07 -0.77
N LYS A 52 -2.62 -5.14 -1.73
CA LYS A 52 -2.48 -5.48 -3.16
C LYS A 52 -1.03 -5.77 -3.55
N SER A 53 -0.08 -5.07 -2.94
CA SER A 53 1.34 -5.13 -3.30
C SER A 53 2.20 -5.71 -2.19
N ASN A 54 1.62 -6.01 -1.03
CA ASN A 54 2.32 -6.45 0.19
C ASN A 54 3.50 -5.52 0.56
N LEU A 55 3.36 -4.22 0.26
CA LEU A 55 4.39 -3.20 0.43
C LEU A 55 3.85 -2.00 1.19
N SER A 56 4.66 -1.49 2.11
CA SER A 56 4.44 -0.16 2.69
C SER A 56 5.06 0.92 1.80
N LEU A 57 4.48 2.12 1.82
CA LEU A 57 5.03 3.26 1.09
C LEU A 57 6.40 3.66 1.67
N TYR A 58 6.56 3.54 2.99
CA TYR A 58 7.82 3.78 3.69
C TYR A 58 8.96 2.89 3.16
N ASP A 59 8.72 1.58 3.07
CA ASP A 59 9.73 0.63 2.59
C ASP A 59 10.04 0.83 1.10
N HIS A 60 9.00 1.14 0.30
CA HIS A 60 9.15 1.36 -1.14
C HIS A 60 9.99 2.59 -1.45
N LEU A 61 9.70 3.74 -0.82
CA LEU A 61 10.50 4.95 -0.96
C LEU A 61 11.94 4.73 -0.45
N GLY A 62 12.09 4.04 0.67
CA GLY A 62 13.41 3.68 1.19
C GLY A 62 14.21 2.78 0.25
N ALA A 63 13.56 1.91 -0.52
CA ALA A 63 14.22 1.08 -1.54
C ALA A 63 14.64 1.90 -2.77
N ILE A 64 13.78 2.81 -3.25
CA ILE A 64 14.09 3.73 -4.36
C ILE A 64 15.33 4.57 -4.02
N LEU A 65 15.32 5.23 -2.86
CA LEU A 65 16.43 6.07 -2.42
C LEU A 65 17.71 5.26 -2.24
N ARG A 66 17.63 4.04 -1.69
CA ARG A 66 18.79 3.15 -1.58
C ARG A 66 19.36 2.79 -2.95
N LYS A 67 18.53 2.52 -3.96
CA LYS A 67 18.97 2.18 -5.33
C LYS A 67 19.65 3.38 -5.99
N ILE A 68 19.06 4.57 -5.88
CA ILE A 68 19.64 5.82 -6.38
C ILE A 68 21.01 6.10 -5.74
N LEU A 69 21.08 6.08 -4.41
CA LEU A 69 22.31 6.38 -3.66
C LEU A 69 23.40 5.33 -3.88
N ARG A 70 23.04 4.06 -4.00
CA ARG A 70 24.00 2.97 -4.21
C ARG A 70 24.63 3.01 -5.60
N HIS A 71 23.84 3.32 -6.62
CA HIS A 71 24.29 3.31 -8.01
C HIS A 71 24.72 4.68 -8.52
N GLY A 72 24.62 5.73 -7.71
CA GLY A 72 24.99 7.09 -8.10
C GLY A 72 24.23 7.54 -9.35
N ILE A 73 22.93 7.25 -9.40
CA ILE A 73 22.12 7.49 -10.59
C ILE A 73 21.99 9.01 -10.81
N GLU A 74 22.62 9.51 -11.86
CA GLU A 74 22.43 10.88 -12.36
C GLU A 74 21.03 11.01 -12.99
N ASP A 75 20.44 12.21 -12.89
CA ASP A 75 19.05 12.50 -13.29
C ASP A 75 18.02 11.61 -12.56
N ALA A 76 18.27 11.37 -11.27
CA ALA A 76 17.46 10.49 -10.44
C ALA A 76 15.98 10.87 -10.39
N VAL A 77 15.64 12.15 -10.58
CA VAL A 77 14.25 12.65 -10.62
C VAL A 77 13.52 12.11 -11.85
N ASP A 78 14.15 12.19 -13.02
CA ASP A 78 13.55 11.73 -14.28
C ASP A 78 13.44 10.20 -14.31
N LYS A 79 14.44 9.52 -13.75
CA LYS A 79 14.47 8.05 -13.68
C LYS A 79 13.68 7.49 -12.49
N LEU A 80 13.10 8.33 -11.64
CA LEU A 80 12.46 7.90 -10.39
C LEU A 80 11.26 6.99 -10.66
N GLU A 81 10.47 7.31 -11.68
CA GLU A 81 9.31 6.51 -12.07
C GLU A 81 9.74 5.11 -12.55
N ASP A 82 10.73 5.04 -13.43
CA ASP A 82 11.29 3.78 -13.94
C ASP A 82 11.88 2.92 -12.82
N ILE A 83 12.62 3.55 -11.90
CA ILE A 83 13.18 2.86 -10.73
C ILE A 83 12.05 2.32 -9.84
N SER A 84 11.00 3.12 -9.60
CA SER A 84 9.83 2.72 -8.82
C SER A 84 9.09 1.54 -9.44
N LEU A 85 8.93 1.52 -10.76
CA LEU A 85 8.34 0.41 -11.51
C LEU A 85 9.21 -0.85 -11.42
N SER A 86 10.52 -0.73 -11.68
CA SER A 86 11.44 -1.86 -11.60
C SER A 86 11.42 -2.56 -10.23
N LEU A 87 11.35 -1.78 -9.14
CA LEU A 87 11.29 -2.32 -7.78
C LEU A 87 9.96 -2.99 -7.45
N LYS A 88 8.86 -2.54 -8.06
CA LYS A 88 7.55 -3.22 -7.92
C LYS A 88 7.56 -4.55 -8.66
N ASP A 89 8.15 -4.60 -9.84
CA ASP A 89 8.21 -5.81 -10.67
C ASP A 89 9.16 -6.85 -10.08
N GLU A 90 10.32 -6.44 -9.57
CA GLU A 90 11.26 -7.31 -8.83
C GLU A 90 10.55 -8.03 -7.67
N LYS A 91 9.79 -7.30 -6.85
CA LYS A 91 9.07 -7.89 -5.71
C LYS A 91 7.84 -8.70 -6.08
N ARG A 92 7.15 -8.33 -7.17
CA ARG A 92 6.01 -9.10 -7.69
C ARG A 92 6.43 -10.49 -8.17
N SER A 93 7.70 -10.65 -8.51
CA SER A 93 8.26 -11.89 -9.05
C SER A 93 8.62 -12.93 -7.98
N GLU A 94 8.75 -12.54 -6.70
CA GLU A 94 9.26 -13.44 -5.64
C GLU A 94 8.15 -14.19 -4.87
N GLU A 95 6.89 -13.78 -4.97
CA GLU A 95 5.75 -14.48 -4.36
C GLU A 95 4.79 -14.98 -5.44
N THR A 96 5.15 -16.07 -6.12
CA THR A 96 4.19 -16.89 -6.85
C THR A 96 3.12 -17.40 -5.87
N GLU A 97 1.93 -16.82 -5.96
CA GLU A 97 0.63 -17.43 -5.71
C GLU A 97 0.53 -18.39 -4.51
N ILE A 98 0.77 -17.91 -3.28
CA ILE A 98 0.01 -18.47 -2.17
C ILE A 98 -1.35 -17.80 -2.23
N ILE A 99 -2.27 -18.38 -3.00
CA ILE A 99 -3.70 -18.19 -2.75
C ILE A 99 -3.88 -18.67 -1.32
N GLN A 100 -3.81 -17.76 -0.35
CA GLN A 100 -4.37 -18.01 0.97
C GLN A 100 -5.87 -18.14 0.71
N VAL A 101 -6.28 -19.37 0.41
CA VAL A 101 -7.67 -19.78 0.58
C VAL A 101 -7.94 -19.49 2.04
N LYS A 102 -8.54 -18.32 2.29
CA LYS A 102 -9.08 -17.97 3.59
C LYS A 102 -9.80 -19.22 4.07
N PRO A 103 -9.40 -19.84 5.20
CA PRO A 103 -10.03 -21.07 5.63
C PRO A 103 -11.53 -20.78 5.65
N PRO A 104 -12.34 -21.58 4.94
CA PRO A 104 -13.74 -21.28 4.80
C PRO A 104 -14.29 -21.13 6.21
N ASN A 105 -14.87 -19.96 6.49
CA ASN A 105 -15.49 -19.64 7.76
C ASN A 105 -16.29 -20.87 8.20
N GLU A 106 -16.13 -21.36 9.44
CA GLU A 106 -16.79 -22.60 9.89
C GLU A 106 -18.30 -22.58 9.61
N VAL A 107 -18.89 -21.38 9.61
CA VAL A 107 -20.27 -21.11 9.20
C VAL A 107 -20.54 -21.45 7.72
N LEU A 108 -19.63 -21.10 6.80
CA LEU A 108 -19.73 -21.44 5.37
C LEU A 108 -19.53 -22.94 5.13
N LEU A 109 -18.60 -23.60 5.84
CA LEU A 109 -18.44 -25.06 5.77
C LEU A 109 -19.70 -25.77 6.21
N LYS A 110 -20.28 -25.36 7.34
CA LYS A 110 -21.53 -25.90 7.87
C LYS A 110 -22.70 -25.67 6.91
N PHE A 111 -22.79 -24.48 6.31
CA PHE A 111 -23.80 -24.18 5.29
C PHE A 111 -23.66 -25.06 4.03
N ILE A 112 -22.42 -25.30 3.58
CA ILE A 112 -22.15 -26.18 2.44
C ILE A 112 -22.50 -27.64 2.76
N GLU A 113 -22.18 -28.13 3.96
CA GLU A 113 -22.58 -29.47 4.40
C GLU A 113 -24.10 -29.63 4.52
N ASP A 114 -24.78 -28.63 5.10
CA ASP A 114 -26.23 -28.64 5.23
C ASP A 114 -26.93 -28.62 3.86
N LYS A 115 -26.42 -27.82 2.91
CA LYS A 115 -26.91 -27.82 1.53
C LYS A 115 -26.67 -29.17 0.85
N LYS A 116 -25.47 -29.75 0.98
CA LYS A 116 -25.17 -31.09 0.43
C LYS A 116 -26.09 -32.17 1.00
N ARG A 117 -26.37 -32.13 2.30
CA ARG A 117 -27.35 -33.04 2.95
C ARG A 117 -28.76 -32.82 2.41
N PHE A 118 -29.19 -31.56 2.27
CA PHE A 118 -30.50 -31.23 1.71
C PHE A 118 -30.65 -31.83 0.31
N TYR A 119 -29.73 -31.54 -0.63
CA TYR A 119 -29.81 -32.07 -1.99
C TYR A 119 -29.72 -33.61 -2.07
N LYS A 120 -28.94 -34.26 -1.20
CA LYS A 120 -28.85 -35.72 -1.12
C LYS A 120 -30.16 -36.36 -0.62
N VAL A 121 -30.85 -35.72 0.32
CA VAL A 121 -32.17 -36.15 0.81
C VAL A 121 -33.26 -35.90 -0.24
N SER A 122 -33.21 -34.77 -0.95
CA SER A 122 -34.11 -34.47 -2.06
C SER A 122 -34.00 -35.50 -3.18
N PHE A 123 -32.77 -35.90 -3.54
CA PHE A 123 -32.54 -36.89 -4.60
C PHE A 123 -33.01 -38.29 -4.21
N LYS A 124 -32.79 -38.72 -2.95
CA LYS A 124 -33.35 -39.98 -2.43
C LYS A 124 -34.89 -39.98 -2.44
N ARG A 125 -35.53 -38.86 -2.05
CA ARG A 125 -37.00 -38.77 -2.12
C ARG A 125 -37.49 -38.88 -3.56
N LEU A 126 -36.86 -38.21 -4.51
CA LEU A 126 -37.23 -38.30 -5.94
C LEU A 126 -37.06 -39.72 -6.49
N GLN A 127 -36.01 -40.45 -6.10
CA GLN A 127 -35.84 -41.86 -6.47
C GLN A 127 -36.94 -42.76 -5.88
N CYS A 128 -37.34 -42.53 -4.62
CA CYS A 128 -38.46 -43.26 -4.02
C CYS A 128 -39.80 -43.00 -4.73
N TYR A 129 -40.07 -41.75 -5.17
CA TYR A 129 -41.26 -41.45 -5.95
C TYR A 129 -41.23 -42.09 -7.36
N SER A 130 -40.07 -42.14 -8.01
CA SER A 130 -39.93 -42.78 -9.33
C SER A 130 -40.13 -44.30 -9.29
N ASN A 131 -39.77 -44.96 -8.18
CA ASN A 131 -39.96 -46.40 -7.98
C ASN A 131 -41.39 -46.77 -7.57
N PHE A 132 -42.16 -45.82 -7.03
CA PHE A 132 -43.56 -46.03 -6.69
C PHE A 132 -44.47 -45.94 -7.93
N PHE A 133 -44.16 -45.04 -8.87
CA PHE A 133 -44.94 -44.88 -10.12
C PHE A 133 -44.66 -45.94 -11.20
N LYS A 134 -43.57 -46.72 -11.09
CA LYS A 134 -43.27 -47.83 -12.03
C LYS A 134 -43.89 -49.18 -11.63
N LYS A 135 -44.64 -49.23 -10.53
CA LYS A 135 -45.20 -50.48 -9.97
C LYS A 135 -46.72 -50.47 -9.81
N ALA A 136 -47.41 -49.53 -10.46
CA ALA A 136 -48.86 -49.48 -10.60
C ALA A 136 -49.25 -49.85 -12.03
#